data_AF-A0AAE4A5G6-F1
#
_entry.id   AF-A0AAE4A5G6-F1
#
_cell.length_a   1.000
_cell.length_b   1.000
_cell.length_c   1.000
_cell.angle_alpha   90.00
_cell.angle_beta   90.00
_cell.angle_gamma   90.00
#
_symmetry.space_group_name_H-M   'P 1'
#
loop_
_entity.id
_entity.type
_entity.pdbx_description
1 polymer ?
#
loop_
_entity_poly.entity_id
_entity_poly.type
_entity_poly.pdbx_seq_one_letter_code
_entity_poly.pdbx_strand_id
1 'polypeptide(L)'
;MKKSSVALALVPGLALAAAGTAQAAPAPLAAPAATAATAAAKPAPKALVADRLLLFSHDARGGTLRATGGGRYRLTLRGVTVRTRTFDRRPARGDRTVATGALVKALFAGGRSTRAAIELHGADRRRDALALRLAKPRWNARARTLSYDAQPLRQVPGSGVTPRGLAVDRALPAQFGSASLNLGSPHDGQYCSAEVMAGDEAAPQLWYQNVGYTKWSTDSWAQQPTQSSNSGDDSYMSWQSDGEDGRGCGNSVTLGYGSFPSPPSTTYTITMAMEYKIGNKENVTCTVSLTGPNMATCSVHTARHGLFDTDLYAYYTINA
;
A
#
# COMPACT_ATOMS: atom_id res chain seq x y z
N MET A 1 -17.90 -22.02 -51.52
CA MET A 1 -18.67 -21.17 -52.44
C MET A 1 -20.02 -20.86 -51.83
N LYS A 2 -20.26 -19.63 -51.38
CA LYS A 2 -21.60 -19.03 -51.21
C LYS A 2 -21.40 -17.52 -51.12
N LYS A 3 -21.70 -16.83 -52.23
CA LYS A 3 -21.69 -15.38 -52.36
C LYS A 3 -22.96 -14.83 -51.72
N SER A 4 -22.88 -13.73 -50.99
CA SER A 4 -24.04 -12.88 -50.71
C SER A 4 -23.58 -11.43 -50.73
N SER A 5 -24.02 -10.76 -51.79
CA SER A 5 -23.89 -9.34 -52.07
C SER A 5 -25.11 -8.61 -51.51
N VAL A 6 -24.93 -7.52 -50.77
CA VAL A 6 -25.96 -6.50 -50.48
C VAL A 6 -25.19 -5.18 -50.29
N ALA A 7 -25.14 -4.32 -51.31
CA ALA A 7 -26.07 -3.24 -51.68
C ALA A 7 -25.68 -1.89 -51.06
N LEU A 8 -25.25 -1.01 -51.96
CA LEU A 8 -24.82 0.36 -51.83
C LEU A 8 -26.06 1.27 -51.68
N ALA A 9 -26.08 2.17 -50.70
CA ALA A 9 -27.05 3.26 -50.64
C ALA A 9 -26.32 4.61 -50.57
N LEU A 10 -26.34 5.33 -51.69
CA LEU A 10 -26.02 6.76 -51.77
C LEU A 10 -27.19 7.55 -51.17
N VAL A 11 -26.88 8.56 -50.34
CA VAL A 11 -27.81 9.64 -50.00
C VAL A 11 -27.17 10.98 -50.39
N PRO A 12 -27.88 11.86 -51.12
CA PRO A 12 -27.35 13.15 -51.54
C PRO A 12 -27.65 14.26 -50.51
N GLY A 13 -26.69 15.19 -50.42
CA GLY A 13 -26.91 16.64 -50.42
C GLY A 13 -27.84 17.26 -49.39
N LEU A 14 -27.25 17.90 -48.38
CA LEU A 14 -27.86 19.06 -47.72
C LEU A 14 -26.92 20.27 -47.85
N ALA A 15 -27.37 21.27 -48.61
CA ALA A 15 -26.74 22.58 -48.71
C ALA A 15 -27.13 23.41 -47.47
N LEU A 16 -26.14 23.87 -46.70
CA LEU A 16 -26.36 24.83 -45.62
C LEU A 16 -26.23 26.27 -46.17
N ALA A 17 -27.31 27.03 -46.03
CA ALA A 17 -27.34 28.46 -46.29
C ALA A 17 -26.54 29.23 -45.22
N ALA A 18 -25.68 30.13 -45.68
CA ALA A 18 -24.96 31.07 -44.84
C ALA A 18 -25.88 32.25 -44.46
N ALA A 19 -26.33 32.29 -43.21
CA ALA A 19 -26.95 33.48 -42.62
C ALA A 19 -25.86 34.30 -41.93
N GLY A 20 -25.51 35.45 -42.51
CA GLY A 20 -24.61 36.42 -41.91
C GLY A 20 -25.31 37.17 -40.78
N THR A 21 -24.89 36.92 -39.54
CA THR A 21 -25.25 37.73 -38.38
C THR A 21 -24.19 38.79 -38.15
N ALA A 22 -24.60 40.06 -38.18
CA ALA A 22 -23.77 41.21 -37.84
C ALA A 22 -23.24 41.09 -36.41
N GLN A 23 -21.92 41.12 -36.27
CA GLN A 23 -21.21 41.02 -35.02
C GLN A 23 -21.19 42.38 -34.31
N ALA A 24 -22.00 42.53 -33.26
CA ALA A 24 -21.89 43.67 -32.35
C ALA A 24 -20.57 43.58 -31.58
N ALA A 25 -19.84 44.69 -31.52
CA ALA A 25 -18.57 44.79 -30.79
C ALA A 25 -18.80 44.54 -29.29
N PRO A 26 -18.07 43.61 -28.66
CA PRO A 26 -18.20 43.37 -27.23
C PRO A 26 -17.61 44.54 -26.43
N ALA A 27 -18.36 44.98 -25.42
CA ALA A 27 -17.86 45.89 -24.40
C ALA A 27 -16.63 45.26 -23.67
N PRO A 28 -15.63 46.05 -23.26
CA PRO A 28 -14.48 45.55 -22.54
C PRO A 28 -14.92 44.98 -21.18
N LEU A 29 -14.95 43.65 -21.07
CA LEU A 29 -15.07 42.95 -19.80
C LEU A 29 -13.85 43.29 -18.95
N ALA A 30 -14.10 43.91 -17.79
CA ALA A 30 -13.08 44.14 -16.77
C ALA A 30 -12.36 42.82 -16.46
N ALA A 31 -11.04 42.83 -16.61
CA ALA A 31 -10.21 41.67 -16.33
C ALA A 31 -10.44 41.20 -14.88
N PRO A 32 -10.79 39.92 -14.64
CA PRO A 32 -10.87 39.41 -13.29
C PRO A 32 -9.49 39.58 -12.64
N ALA A 33 -9.46 40.23 -11.47
CA ALA A 33 -8.26 40.34 -10.66
C ALA A 33 -7.70 38.94 -10.40
N ALA A 34 -6.54 38.65 -10.97
CA ALA A 34 -5.85 37.39 -10.80
C ALA A 34 -5.56 37.17 -9.32
N THR A 35 -6.39 36.38 -8.65
CA THR A 35 -6.10 35.87 -7.32
C THR A 35 -4.89 34.95 -7.49
N ALA A 36 -3.73 35.39 -7.00
CA ALA A 36 -2.50 34.62 -7.07
C ALA A 36 -2.74 33.27 -6.36
N ALA A 37 -2.94 32.21 -7.15
CA ALA A 37 -3.00 30.86 -6.63
C ALA A 37 -1.64 30.54 -6.03
N THR A 38 -1.57 30.52 -4.70
CA THR A 38 -0.38 30.10 -3.96
C THR A 38 -0.05 28.67 -4.40
N ALA A 39 0.99 28.53 -5.22
CA ALA A 39 1.41 27.23 -5.73
C ALA A 39 1.67 26.30 -4.55
N ALA A 40 0.83 25.28 -4.38
CA ALA A 40 0.99 24.30 -3.31
C ALA A 40 2.40 23.73 -3.36
N ALA A 41 3.16 23.94 -2.28
CA ALA A 41 4.55 23.52 -2.20
C ALA A 41 4.64 22.01 -2.48
N LYS A 42 5.47 21.63 -3.47
CA LYS A 42 5.68 20.24 -3.83
C LYS A 42 6.27 19.51 -2.61
N PRO A 43 5.61 18.47 -2.07
CA PRO A 43 6.09 17.79 -0.88
C PRO A 43 7.48 17.18 -1.13
N ALA A 44 8.35 17.29 -0.13
CA ALA A 44 9.69 16.74 -0.19
C ALA A 44 9.63 15.20 -0.35
N PRO A 45 10.51 14.57 -1.14
CA PRO A 45 10.50 13.12 -1.36
C PRO A 45 10.53 12.29 -0.08
N LYS A 46 11.23 12.77 0.97
CA LYS A 46 11.29 12.10 2.27
C LYS A 46 9.93 12.08 2.98
N ALA A 47 9.13 13.14 2.84
CA ALA A 47 7.79 13.20 3.43
C ALA A 47 6.82 12.25 2.72
N LEU A 48 6.97 12.07 1.40
CA LEU A 48 6.18 11.07 0.65
C LEU A 48 6.54 9.64 1.06
N VAL A 49 7.81 9.34 1.30
CA VAL A 49 8.22 7.99 1.74
C VAL A 49 7.84 7.71 3.20
N ALA A 50 7.72 8.77 4.02
CA ALA A 50 7.21 8.65 5.38
C ALA A 50 5.70 8.37 5.43
N ASP A 51 4.97 8.65 4.35
CA ASP A 51 3.57 8.31 4.22
C ASP A 51 3.42 6.80 3.97
N ARG A 52 2.84 6.12 4.95
CA ARG A 52 2.92 4.66 5.13
C ARG A 52 2.08 3.87 4.12
N LEU A 53 1.24 4.56 3.33
CA LEU A 53 0.25 3.93 2.45
C LEU A 53 0.42 4.30 0.97
N LEU A 54 1.63 4.64 0.53
CA LEU A 54 1.89 4.91 -0.89
C LEU A 54 2.37 3.67 -1.63
N LEU A 55 1.86 3.51 -2.85
CA LEU A 55 2.41 2.64 -3.87
C LEU A 55 3.05 3.50 -4.96
N PHE A 56 4.17 3.01 -5.51
CA PHE A 56 4.92 3.70 -6.55
C PHE A 56 4.97 2.86 -7.81
N SER A 57 4.73 3.45 -8.98
CA SER A 57 4.82 2.71 -10.25
C SER A 57 5.80 3.36 -11.22
N HIS A 58 6.80 2.56 -11.62
CA HIS A 58 7.71 2.88 -12.70
C HIS A 58 7.24 2.22 -13.99
N ASP A 59 6.85 3.02 -14.96
CA ASP A 59 6.62 2.53 -16.31
C ASP A 59 7.95 2.46 -17.08
N ALA A 60 8.18 1.34 -17.76
CA ALA A 60 9.36 1.06 -18.56
C ALA A 60 8.94 0.59 -19.96
N ARG A 61 9.73 0.91 -20.98
CA ARG A 61 9.48 0.50 -22.36
C ARG A 61 9.99 -0.91 -22.66
N GLY A 62 10.85 -1.43 -21.79
CA GLY A 62 11.63 -2.64 -22.02
C GLY A 62 12.45 -3.01 -20.80
N GLY A 63 12.92 -4.25 -20.75
CA GLY A 63 13.88 -4.62 -19.73
C GLY A 63 14.41 -6.04 -19.85
N THR A 64 15.23 -6.40 -18.87
CA THR A 64 15.82 -7.72 -18.76
C THR A 64 15.82 -8.20 -17.31
N LEU A 65 15.59 -9.49 -17.11
CA LEU A 65 15.75 -10.19 -15.84
C LEU A 65 16.81 -11.28 -16.02
N ARG A 66 18.07 -10.97 -15.69
CA ARG A 66 19.20 -11.88 -15.92
C ARG A 66 19.58 -12.58 -14.64
N ALA A 67 19.72 -13.90 -14.66
CA ALA A 67 20.18 -14.65 -13.49
C ALA A 67 21.61 -14.23 -13.10
N THR A 68 21.86 -14.12 -11.80
CA THR A 68 23.19 -13.86 -11.21
C THR A 68 23.67 -15.02 -10.34
N GLY A 69 22.91 -16.13 -10.29
CA GLY A 69 23.20 -17.32 -9.49
C GLY A 69 22.42 -17.37 -8.17
N GLY A 70 22.26 -18.57 -7.60
CA GLY A 70 21.63 -18.76 -6.28
C GLY A 70 20.17 -18.27 -6.18
N GLY A 71 19.41 -18.31 -7.27
CA GLY A 71 18.03 -17.77 -7.33
C GLY A 71 17.95 -16.24 -7.31
N ARG A 72 19.07 -15.54 -7.50
CA ARG A 72 19.15 -14.09 -7.61
C ARG A 72 19.25 -13.67 -9.08
N TYR A 73 18.81 -12.44 -9.33
CA TYR A 73 18.73 -11.84 -10.65
C TYR A 73 19.20 -10.39 -10.61
N ARG A 74 19.55 -9.87 -11.79
CA ARG A 74 19.69 -8.47 -12.09
C ARG A 74 18.50 -8.03 -12.93
N LEU A 75 17.60 -7.24 -12.34
CA LEU A 75 16.53 -6.58 -13.06
C LEU A 75 17.07 -5.27 -13.66
N THR A 76 16.86 -5.05 -14.96
CA THR A 76 17.20 -3.79 -15.63
C THR A 76 16.01 -3.32 -16.44
N LEU A 77 15.48 -2.15 -16.11
CA LEU A 77 14.40 -1.46 -16.81
C LEU A 77 14.98 -0.35 -17.69
N ARG A 78 14.45 -0.21 -18.91
CA ARG A 78 14.88 0.77 -19.91
C ARG A 78 13.73 1.68 -20.31
N GLY A 79 14.05 2.92 -20.64
CA GLY A 79 13.05 3.92 -21.00
C GLY A 79 12.14 4.29 -19.83
N VAL A 80 12.65 4.19 -18.60
CA VAL A 80 11.91 4.54 -17.39
C VAL A 80 11.65 6.04 -17.37
N THR A 81 10.44 6.43 -17.00
CA THR A 81 10.09 7.84 -16.85
C THR A 81 10.93 8.50 -15.75
N VAL A 82 11.34 9.76 -15.96
CA VAL A 82 12.10 10.53 -14.95
C VAL A 82 11.25 10.92 -13.74
N ARG A 83 9.93 10.74 -13.85
CA ARG A 83 8.96 10.90 -12.77
C ARG A 83 8.20 9.61 -12.56
N THR A 84 8.09 9.19 -11.31
CA THR A 84 7.36 8.01 -10.86
C THR A 84 5.97 8.43 -10.41
N ARG A 85 4.95 7.66 -10.79
CA ARG A 85 3.59 7.85 -10.29
C ARG A 85 3.49 7.31 -8.88
N THR A 86 2.80 8.04 -8.03
CA THR A 86 2.53 7.64 -6.65
C THR A 86 1.03 7.71 -6.44
N PHE A 87 0.47 6.68 -5.83
CA PHE A 87 -0.96 6.58 -5.57
C PHE A 87 -1.18 6.07 -4.16
N ASP A 88 -2.20 6.62 -3.51
CA ASP A 88 -2.68 6.15 -2.22
C ASP A 88 -3.26 4.73 -2.38
N ARG A 89 -3.10 3.89 -1.36
CA ARG A 89 -3.61 2.51 -1.33
C ARG A 89 -5.15 2.40 -1.34
N ARG A 90 -5.89 3.50 -1.12
CA ARG A 90 -7.37 3.56 -1.13
C ARG A 90 -7.88 4.25 -2.39
N PRO A 91 -9.10 3.94 -2.87
CA PRO A 91 -9.57 4.43 -4.17
C PRO A 91 -9.49 5.97 -4.30
N ALA A 92 -8.55 6.39 -5.14
CA ALA A 92 -8.53 7.59 -5.97
C ALA A 92 -8.52 8.97 -5.28
N ARG A 93 -7.51 9.29 -4.46
CA ARG A 93 -7.18 10.69 -4.16
C ARG A 93 -5.76 11.10 -4.58
N GLY A 94 -5.57 11.18 -5.89
CA GLY A 94 -4.54 12.01 -6.51
C GLY A 94 -3.33 11.26 -7.03
N ASP A 95 -3.23 11.15 -8.35
CA ASP A 95 -1.99 10.82 -9.03
C ASP A 95 -0.96 11.92 -8.75
N ARG A 96 -0.05 11.66 -7.81
CA ARG A 96 1.12 12.53 -7.61
C ARG A 96 2.30 11.96 -8.38
N THR A 97 3.27 12.81 -8.66
CA THR A 97 4.51 12.37 -9.30
C THR A 97 5.74 12.88 -8.54
N VAL A 98 6.64 11.95 -8.25
CA VAL A 98 7.93 12.21 -7.60
C VAL A 98 9.06 11.99 -8.60
N ALA A 99 10.19 12.68 -8.44
CA ALA A 99 11.36 12.43 -9.28
C ALA A 99 11.89 11.00 -9.00
N THR A 100 12.06 10.19 -10.05
CA THR A 100 12.43 8.77 -9.94
C THR A 100 13.71 8.58 -9.14
N GLY A 101 14.75 9.37 -9.41
CA GLY A 101 16.01 9.28 -8.67
C GLY A 101 15.88 9.64 -7.19
N ALA A 102 15.02 10.60 -6.85
CA ALA A 102 14.81 11.01 -5.45
C ALA A 102 14.03 9.94 -4.68
N LEU A 103 12.99 9.37 -5.30
CA LEU A 103 12.25 8.24 -4.74
C LEU A 103 13.18 7.04 -4.50
N VAL A 104 13.93 6.63 -5.52
CA VAL A 104 14.85 5.50 -5.41
C VAL A 104 15.88 5.71 -4.30
N LYS A 105 16.42 6.93 -4.16
CA LYS A 105 17.34 7.25 -3.06
C LYS A 105 16.67 7.14 -1.68
N ALA A 106 15.43 7.62 -1.55
CA ALA A 106 14.70 7.61 -0.29
C ALA A 106 14.24 6.20 0.10
N LEU A 107 13.65 5.46 -0.85
CA LEU A 107 13.09 4.12 -0.66
C LEU A 107 14.15 3.08 -0.26
N PHE A 108 15.36 3.22 -0.78
CA PHE A 108 16.48 2.28 -0.54
C PHE A 108 17.59 2.89 0.34
N ALA A 109 17.28 3.97 1.06
CA ALA A 109 18.23 4.58 2.00
C ALA A 109 18.69 3.56 3.05
N GLY A 110 19.97 3.60 3.43
CA GLY A 110 20.54 2.66 4.41
C GLY A 110 20.66 1.22 3.91
N GLY A 111 20.59 0.97 2.60
CA GLY A 111 20.76 -0.38 2.03
C GLY A 111 19.53 -1.28 2.16
N ARG A 112 18.36 -0.70 2.47
CA ARG A 112 17.08 -1.40 2.57
C ARG A 112 16.71 -2.08 1.25
N SER A 113 15.96 -3.17 1.34
CA SER A 113 15.26 -3.78 0.22
C SER A 113 13.78 -3.40 0.24
N THR A 114 13.11 -3.43 -0.91
CA THR A 114 11.65 -3.26 -0.99
C THR A 114 11.00 -4.40 -1.77
N ARG A 115 9.71 -4.64 -1.53
CA ARG A 115 8.90 -5.55 -2.32
C ARG A 115 8.42 -4.85 -3.59
N ALA A 116 8.30 -5.64 -4.64
CA ALA A 116 7.86 -5.16 -5.92
C ALA A 116 7.04 -6.22 -6.64
N ALA A 117 6.17 -5.76 -7.53
CA ALA A 117 5.49 -6.57 -8.52
C ALA A 117 5.80 -5.96 -9.87
N ILE A 118 6.43 -6.74 -10.74
CA ILE A 118 6.60 -6.37 -12.14
C ILE A 118 5.48 -6.99 -12.96
N GLU A 119 4.88 -6.17 -13.81
CA GLU A 119 3.81 -6.55 -14.74
C GLU A 119 4.28 -6.26 -16.16
N LEU A 120 4.21 -7.24 -17.06
CA LEU A 120 4.60 -7.12 -18.46
C LEU A 120 3.35 -6.83 -19.31
N HIS A 121 3.39 -5.76 -20.10
CA HIS A 121 2.28 -5.41 -20.97
C HIS A 121 2.38 -6.18 -22.29
N GLY A 122 1.32 -6.92 -22.64
CA GLY A 122 1.24 -7.68 -23.89
C GLY A 122 2.04 -8.99 -23.90
N ALA A 123 2.48 -9.49 -22.73
CA ALA A 123 3.10 -10.80 -22.60
C ALA A 123 2.06 -11.93 -22.52
N ASP A 124 2.53 -13.18 -22.54
CA ASP A 124 1.71 -14.36 -22.24
C ASP A 124 1.16 -14.26 -20.81
N ARG A 125 -0.13 -14.54 -20.61
CA ARG A 125 -0.85 -14.47 -19.32
C ARG A 125 -0.28 -15.36 -18.20
N ARG A 126 0.64 -16.27 -18.51
CA ARG A 126 1.33 -17.14 -17.54
C ARG A 126 2.78 -16.72 -17.30
N ARG A 127 3.18 -15.57 -17.84
CA ARG A 127 4.52 -14.98 -17.78
C ARG A 127 4.45 -13.46 -17.83
N ASP A 128 3.40 -12.87 -17.27
CA ASP A 128 3.14 -11.44 -17.31
C ASP A 128 3.24 -10.77 -15.94
N ALA A 129 3.41 -11.52 -14.85
CA ALA A 129 3.57 -10.93 -13.53
C ALA A 129 4.57 -11.68 -12.66
N LEU A 130 5.41 -10.96 -11.91
CA LEU A 130 6.33 -11.58 -10.94
C LEU A 130 6.51 -10.72 -9.70
N ALA A 131 6.42 -11.35 -8.53
CA ALA A 131 6.72 -10.74 -7.25
C ALA A 131 8.20 -10.86 -6.90
N LEU A 132 8.82 -9.75 -6.54
CA LEU A 132 10.26 -9.62 -6.33
C LEU A 132 10.55 -8.89 -5.01
N ARG A 133 11.67 -9.25 -4.38
CA ARG A 133 12.40 -8.39 -3.45
C ARG A 133 13.53 -7.69 -4.22
N LEU A 134 13.57 -6.37 -4.15
CA LEU A 134 14.54 -5.53 -4.84
C LEU A 134 15.52 -4.90 -3.86
N ALA A 135 16.78 -4.77 -4.25
CA ALA A 135 17.82 -4.12 -3.47
C ALA A 135 18.84 -3.41 -4.38
N LYS A 136 19.71 -2.59 -3.76
CA LYS A 136 20.86 -1.93 -4.40
C LYS A 136 20.49 -1.25 -5.74
N PRO A 137 19.52 -0.33 -5.73
CA PRO A 137 19.06 0.28 -6.96
C PRO A 137 20.17 1.14 -7.58
N ARG A 138 20.19 1.22 -8.91
CA ARG A 138 21.03 2.16 -9.65
C ARG A 138 20.21 2.85 -10.72
N TRP A 139 20.04 4.17 -10.56
CA TRP A 139 19.33 5.03 -11.50
C TRP A 139 20.31 5.81 -12.38
N ASN A 140 20.14 5.73 -13.70
CA ASN A 140 20.82 6.58 -14.67
C ASN A 140 19.79 7.45 -15.40
N ALA A 141 19.72 8.73 -15.02
CA ALA A 141 18.76 9.68 -15.56
C ALA A 141 18.96 9.96 -17.06
N ARG A 142 20.22 10.04 -17.53
CA ARG A 142 20.55 10.30 -18.94
C ARG A 142 20.12 9.14 -19.83
N ALA A 143 20.43 7.90 -19.41
CA ALA A 143 20.07 6.69 -20.14
C ALA A 143 18.63 6.23 -19.89
N ARG A 144 17.91 6.85 -18.94
CA ARG A 144 16.58 6.42 -18.47
C ARG A 144 16.54 4.93 -18.13
N THR A 145 17.57 4.49 -17.39
CA THR A 145 17.77 3.08 -17.04
C THR A 145 17.80 2.93 -15.53
N LEU A 146 17.03 1.98 -15.02
CA LEU A 146 16.95 1.64 -13.61
C LEU A 146 17.30 0.17 -13.43
N SER A 147 18.19 -0.16 -12.50
CA SER A 147 18.57 -1.54 -12.24
C SER A 147 18.56 -1.88 -10.75
N TYR A 148 18.25 -3.14 -10.44
CA TYR A 148 18.14 -3.67 -9.09
C TYR A 148 18.76 -5.05 -9.02
N ASP A 149 19.32 -5.38 -7.86
CA ASP A 149 19.44 -6.78 -7.47
C ASP A 149 18.04 -7.27 -7.11
N ALA A 150 17.62 -8.37 -7.71
CA ALA A 150 16.26 -8.88 -7.60
C ALA A 150 16.27 -10.34 -7.15
N GLN A 151 15.30 -10.69 -6.31
CA GLN A 151 15.07 -12.07 -5.88
C GLN A 151 13.57 -12.34 -5.95
N PRO A 152 13.11 -13.34 -6.72
CA PRO A 152 11.72 -13.78 -6.68
C PRO A 152 11.31 -14.14 -5.25
N LEU A 153 10.10 -13.71 -4.87
CA LEU A 153 9.55 -14.13 -3.60
C LEU A 153 9.25 -15.63 -3.67
N ARG A 154 9.71 -16.40 -2.67
CA ARG A 154 9.41 -17.84 -2.58
C ARG A 154 7.94 -18.09 -2.30
N GLN A 155 7.31 -17.13 -1.63
CA GLN A 155 5.91 -17.14 -1.27
C GLN A 155 5.36 -15.75 -1.54
N VAL A 156 4.20 -15.69 -2.19
CA VAL A 156 3.54 -14.44 -2.55
C VAL A 156 2.53 -14.11 -1.45
N PRO A 157 2.59 -12.94 -0.81
CA PRO A 157 1.63 -12.53 0.19
C PRO A 157 0.23 -12.28 -0.43
N GLY A 158 -0.78 -12.20 0.44
CA GLY A 158 -2.15 -11.85 0.03
C GLY A 158 -2.81 -12.89 -0.88
N SER A 159 -3.51 -12.41 -1.91
CA SER A 159 -4.23 -13.25 -2.90
C SER A 159 -3.34 -13.78 -4.02
N GLY A 160 -2.05 -13.43 -4.02
CA GLY A 160 -1.14 -13.80 -5.10
C GLY A 160 -1.42 -13.08 -6.41
N VAL A 161 -2.15 -11.95 -6.39
CA VAL A 161 -2.43 -11.12 -7.56
C VAL A 161 -1.79 -9.74 -7.46
N THR A 162 -1.39 -9.18 -8.59
CA THR A 162 -0.83 -7.83 -8.69
C THR A 162 -1.89 -6.75 -8.54
N PRO A 163 -1.53 -5.45 -8.40
CA PRO A 163 -2.51 -4.36 -8.35
C PRO A 163 -3.48 -4.32 -9.54
N ARG A 164 -3.10 -4.86 -10.70
CA ARG A 164 -3.99 -4.99 -11.88
C ARG A 164 -4.75 -6.32 -11.94
N GLY A 165 -4.66 -7.14 -10.89
CA GLY A 165 -5.35 -8.42 -10.80
C GLY A 165 -4.69 -9.58 -11.56
N LEU A 166 -3.42 -9.44 -11.96
CA LEU A 166 -2.69 -10.52 -12.63
C LEU A 166 -2.19 -11.53 -11.60
N ALA A 167 -2.32 -12.83 -11.88
CA ALA A 167 -1.74 -13.86 -11.01
C ALA A 167 -0.22 -13.82 -11.08
N VAL A 168 0.46 -13.90 -9.94
CA VAL A 168 1.93 -13.90 -9.90
C VAL A 168 2.48 -15.23 -10.44
N ASP A 169 3.32 -15.14 -11.46
CA ASP A 169 3.98 -16.27 -12.07
C ASP A 169 5.24 -16.70 -11.31
N ARG A 170 5.75 -17.87 -11.68
CA ARG A 170 7.02 -18.39 -11.15
C ARG A 170 8.25 -17.76 -11.80
N ALA A 171 8.11 -17.24 -13.02
CA ALA A 171 9.22 -16.70 -13.79
C ALA A 171 8.72 -15.75 -14.90
N LEU A 172 9.59 -14.81 -15.29
CA LEU A 172 9.41 -13.96 -16.46
C LEU A 172 10.43 -14.32 -17.55
N PRO A 173 10.16 -13.95 -18.82
CA PRO A 173 11.19 -14.02 -19.85
C PRO A 173 12.41 -13.16 -19.49
N ALA A 174 13.60 -13.62 -19.89
CA ALA A 174 14.86 -12.94 -19.60
C ALA A 174 14.95 -11.53 -20.23
N GLN A 175 14.21 -11.31 -21.32
CA GLN A 175 14.00 -10.02 -21.96
C GLN A 175 12.51 -9.79 -22.13
N PHE A 176 12.06 -8.56 -21.95
CA PHE A 176 10.65 -8.20 -22.06
C PHE A 176 10.47 -6.81 -22.65
N GLY A 177 9.28 -6.60 -23.21
CA GLY A 177 8.83 -5.31 -23.74
C GLY A 177 8.37 -4.36 -22.65
N SER A 178 7.30 -3.61 -22.92
CA SER A 178 6.75 -2.65 -21.96
C SER A 178 6.39 -3.32 -20.64
N ALA A 179 6.67 -2.66 -19.53
CA ALA A 179 6.39 -3.17 -18.19
C ALA A 179 6.08 -2.04 -17.20
N SER A 180 5.34 -2.37 -16.15
CA SER A 180 5.17 -1.52 -14.97
C SER A 180 5.79 -2.23 -13.76
N LEU A 181 6.68 -1.55 -13.05
CA LEU A 181 7.23 -2.01 -11.78
C LEU A 181 6.56 -1.26 -10.65
N ASN A 182 5.67 -1.95 -9.95
CA ASN A 182 4.98 -1.45 -8.77
C ASN A 182 5.86 -1.75 -7.55
N LEU A 183 6.12 -0.74 -6.72
CA LEU A 183 6.95 -0.81 -5.53
C LEU A 183 6.09 -0.54 -4.30
N GLY A 184 6.25 -1.39 -3.29
CA GLY A 184 5.79 -1.12 -1.95
C GLY A 184 6.63 -0.04 -1.26
N SER A 185 6.04 0.61 -0.27
CA SER A 185 6.75 1.51 0.65
C SER A 185 7.72 0.66 1.48
N PRO A 186 8.91 1.16 1.91
CA PRO A 186 9.83 0.33 2.67
C PRO A 186 9.29 0.02 4.09
N HIS A 187 8.14 0.60 4.44
CA HIS A 187 7.36 0.34 5.65
C HIS A 187 6.47 -0.89 5.56
N ASP A 188 6.70 -1.78 4.59
CA ASP A 188 6.06 -3.11 4.52
C ASP A 188 6.64 -4.05 5.62
N GLY A 189 6.68 -3.58 6.87
CA GLY A 189 6.82 -4.42 8.06
C GLY A 189 5.46 -5.00 8.45
N GLN A 190 5.43 -5.88 9.45
CA GLN A 190 4.15 -6.29 10.04
C GLN A 190 3.56 -5.08 10.76
N TYR A 191 2.44 -4.57 10.24
CA TYR A 191 1.68 -3.56 10.96
C TYR A 191 0.68 -4.26 11.86
N CYS A 192 0.81 -4.00 13.15
CA CYS A 192 -0.04 -4.60 14.16
C CYS A 192 -0.62 -3.48 14.98
N SER A 193 -1.91 -3.29 14.79
CA SER A 193 -2.67 -2.29 15.53
C SER A 193 -3.73 -2.97 16.37
N ALA A 194 -3.93 -2.38 17.53
CA ALA A 194 -4.97 -2.73 18.47
C ALA A 194 -5.80 -1.46 18.65
N GLU A 195 -7.02 -1.48 18.15
CA GLU A 195 -7.96 -0.38 18.35
C GLU A 195 -8.94 -0.79 19.45
N VAL A 196 -8.87 -0.08 20.57
CA VAL A 196 -9.74 -0.30 21.72
C VAL A 196 -10.82 0.76 21.65
N MET A 197 -12.05 0.32 21.39
CA MET A 197 -13.23 1.19 21.35
C MET A 197 -14.07 0.93 22.59
N ALA A 198 -14.53 2.01 23.24
CA ALA A 198 -15.60 1.90 24.21
C ALA A 198 -16.87 1.45 23.48
N GLY A 199 -17.55 0.40 23.93
CA GLY A 199 -18.78 -0.08 23.30
C GLY A 199 -19.93 0.95 23.35
N ASP A 200 -19.89 1.88 24.31
CA ASP A 200 -20.92 2.89 24.53
C ASP A 200 -20.29 4.28 24.73
N GLU A 201 -20.87 5.31 24.09
CA GLU A 201 -20.46 6.73 24.12
C GLU A 201 -20.48 7.38 25.52
N ALA A 202 -20.84 6.63 26.57
CA ALA A 202 -20.96 7.12 27.94
C ALA A 202 -19.96 6.48 28.92
N ALA A 203 -19.01 5.66 28.45
CA ALA A 203 -18.08 4.97 29.34
C ALA A 203 -17.10 5.97 30.01
N PRO A 204 -16.94 5.92 31.35
CA PRO A 204 -15.93 6.72 32.05
C PRO A 204 -14.54 6.33 31.55
N GLN A 205 -13.62 7.30 31.44
CA GLN A 205 -12.21 7.18 31.06
C GLN A 205 -11.70 5.73 31.05
N LEU A 206 -11.57 5.18 29.84
CA LEU A 206 -10.89 3.92 29.62
C LEU A 206 -9.39 4.18 29.68
N TRP A 207 -8.71 3.42 30.53
CA TRP A 207 -7.26 3.39 30.52
C TRP A 207 -6.83 1.99 30.09
N TYR A 208 -5.70 1.95 29.39
CA TYR A 208 -5.15 0.70 28.90
C TYR A 208 -3.65 0.67 29.12
N GLN A 209 -3.15 -0.52 29.31
CA GLN A 209 -1.74 -0.82 29.47
C GLN A 209 -1.37 -1.98 28.55
N ASN A 210 -0.42 -1.73 27.67
CA ASN A 210 0.21 -2.82 26.93
C ASN A 210 1.11 -3.59 27.90
N VAL A 211 0.74 -4.85 28.18
CA VAL A 211 1.45 -5.73 29.12
C VAL A 211 2.32 -6.76 28.41
N GLY A 212 2.16 -6.90 27.10
CA GLY A 212 2.96 -7.81 26.30
C GLY A 212 2.88 -7.48 24.82
N TYR A 213 4.01 -7.58 24.15
CA TYR A 213 4.09 -7.50 22.70
C TYR A 213 5.13 -8.48 22.22
N THR A 214 4.85 -9.13 21.09
CA THR A 214 5.78 -10.07 20.48
C THR A 214 6.03 -9.68 19.03
N LYS A 215 7.30 -9.72 18.66
CA LYS A 215 7.78 -9.74 17.28
C LYS A 215 8.55 -11.03 17.06
N TRP A 216 8.79 -11.39 15.80
CA TRP A 216 9.68 -12.51 15.51
C TRP A 216 11.10 -12.19 15.99
N SER A 217 11.85 -13.23 16.36
CA SER A 217 13.24 -13.09 16.83
C SER A 217 14.15 -12.44 15.77
N THR A 218 13.81 -12.58 14.49
CA THR A 218 14.51 -11.98 13.35
C THR A 218 14.12 -10.54 13.04
N ASP A 219 13.08 -10.01 13.69
CA ASP A 219 12.54 -8.69 13.39
C ASP A 219 13.17 -7.62 14.29
N SER A 220 13.08 -6.35 13.91
CA SER A 220 13.32 -5.19 14.78
C SER A 220 12.03 -4.40 15.00
N TRP A 221 11.95 -3.53 16.01
CA TRP A 221 10.80 -2.62 16.13
C TRP A 221 11.03 -1.40 15.23
N ALA A 222 10.10 -1.12 14.31
CA ALA A 222 10.07 0.12 13.54
C ALA A 222 9.62 1.29 14.42
N GLN A 223 8.61 1.02 15.24
CA GLN A 223 8.10 1.89 16.29
C GLN A 223 7.87 1.00 17.52
N GLN A 224 8.65 1.23 18.58
CA GLN A 224 8.51 0.49 19.82
C GLN A 224 7.13 0.82 20.43
N PRO A 225 6.37 -0.17 20.92
CA PRO A 225 5.12 0.08 21.63
C PRO A 225 5.38 1.01 22.81
N THR A 226 4.66 2.13 22.89
CA THR A 226 4.67 2.97 24.09
C THR A 226 3.86 2.29 25.19
N GLN A 227 4.39 2.25 26.40
CA GLN A 227 3.67 1.77 27.56
C GLN A 227 2.58 2.78 27.95
N SER A 228 1.32 2.34 27.85
CA SER A 228 0.12 2.91 28.51
C SER A 228 -0.22 4.37 28.24
N SER A 229 -1.49 4.64 27.93
CA SER A 229 -2.03 6.00 27.95
C SER A 229 -3.49 5.98 28.38
N ASN A 230 -3.94 7.07 29.00
CA ASN A 230 -5.37 7.40 29.03
C ASN A 230 -5.73 7.90 27.64
N SER A 231 -6.79 7.37 27.05
CA SER A 231 -7.50 8.11 26.00
C SER A 231 -8.95 8.24 26.45
N GLY A 232 -9.65 9.26 25.94
CA GLY A 232 -11.09 9.36 26.10
C GLY A 232 -11.82 8.27 25.31
N ASP A 233 -12.83 8.67 24.54
CA ASP A 233 -13.80 7.74 23.95
C ASP A 233 -13.19 6.78 22.90
N ASP A 234 -12.01 7.10 22.32
CA ASP A 234 -11.32 6.29 21.31
C ASP A 234 -9.82 6.13 21.56
N SER A 235 -9.38 4.90 21.84
CA SER A 235 -7.99 4.55 22.18
C SER A 235 -7.33 3.75 21.04
N TYR A 236 -6.54 4.44 20.21
CA TYR A 236 -5.75 3.77 19.15
C TYR A 236 -4.33 3.45 19.63
N MET A 237 -4.00 2.15 19.66
CA MET A 237 -2.61 1.69 19.79
C MET A 237 -2.12 1.10 18.48
N SER A 238 -0.91 1.48 18.09
CA SER A 238 -0.21 0.75 17.04
C SER A 238 1.24 0.57 17.39
N TRP A 239 1.76 -0.57 16.95
CA TRP A 239 3.18 -0.84 16.92
C TRP A 239 3.50 -1.51 15.59
N GLN A 240 4.78 -1.45 15.23
CA GLN A 240 5.21 -1.93 13.93
C GLN A 240 6.53 -2.63 14.11
N SER A 241 6.59 -3.90 13.73
CA SER A 241 7.87 -4.58 13.58
C SER A 241 8.36 -4.46 12.14
N ASP A 242 9.64 -4.15 12.00
CA ASP A 242 10.41 -4.31 10.77
C ASP A 242 10.86 -5.77 10.69
N GLY A 243 10.19 -6.56 9.85
CA GLY A 243 10.37 -8.00 9.78
C GLY A 243 10.14 -8.56 8.38
N GLU A 244 10.18 -9.88 8.23
CA GLU A 244 9.65 -10.50 7.02
C GLU A 244 8.12 -10.49 7.05
N ASP A 245 7.48 -9.84 6.07
CA ASP A 245 6.02 -9.75 6.01
C ASP A 245 5.35 -11.12 5.76
N GLY A 246 4.08 -11.24 6.17
CA GLY A 246 3.31 -12.48 6.17
C GLY A 246 3.61 -13.49 7.30
N ARG A 247 4.41 -13.11 8.32
CA ARG A 247 4.64 -13.89 9.55
C ARG A 247 3.72 -13.53 10.73
N GLY A 248 3.14 -12.34 10.77
CA GLY A 248 2.28 -11.89 11.88
C GLY A 248 3.04 -11.33 13.08
N CYS A 249 2.30 -11.11 14.15
CA CYS A 249 2.75 -10.55 15.41
C CYS A 249 1.81 -10.99 16.54
N GLY A 250 2.13 -10.64 17.77
CA GLY A 250 1.24 -10.90 18.90
C GLY A 250 1.25 -9.72 19.85
N ASN A 251 0.15 -9.56 20.58
CA ASN A 251 -0.01 -8.51 21.56
C ASN A 251 -0.88 -8.97 22.71
N SER A 252 -0.57 -8.46 23.89
CA SER A 252 -1.36 -8.63 25.08
C SER A 252 -1.58 -7.24 25.67
N VAL A 253 -2.85 -6.85 25.78
CA VAL A 253 -3.26 -5.56 26.32
C VAL A 253 -4.11 -5.83 27.55
N THR A 254 -3.79 -5.12 28.61
CA THR A 254 -4.61 -5.03 29.80
C THR A 254 -5.44 -3.75 29.73
N LEU A 255 -6.76 -3.88 29.84
CA LEU A 255 -7.72 -2.77 29.86
C LEU A 255 -8.29 -2.62 31.26
N GLY A 256 -8.58 -1.40 31.67
CA GLY A 256 -9.32 -1.16 32.90
C GLY A 256 -10.12 0.13 32.87
N TYR A 257 -11.02 0.26 33.84
CA TYR A 257 -11.78 1.51 34.06
C TYR A 257 -11.11 2.34 35.15
N GLY A 258 -11.02 3.66 34.94
CA GLY A 258 -10.50 4.64 35.91
C GLY A 258 -9.45 5.60 35.34
N SER A 259 -8.92 6.47 36.20
CA SER A 259 -7.90 7.44 35.81
C SER A 259 -6.49 6.89 36.03
N PHE A 260 -5.72 6.69 34.95
CA PHE A 260 -4.28 6.44 35.05
C PHE A 260 -3.58 7.57 35.85
N PRO A 261 -2.63 7.26 36.76
CA PRO A 261 -1.97 5.97 37.00
C PRO A 261 -2.61 5.10 38.09
N SER A 262 -3.82 5.41 38.55
CA SER A 262 -4.44 4.66 39.64
C SER A 262 -4.75 3.22 39.21
N PRO A 263 -4.59 2.21 40.10
CA PRO A 263 -5.00 0.86 39.81
C PRO A 263 -6.49 0.82 39.43
N PRO A 264 -6.86 0.07 38.39
CA PRO A 264 -8.25 -0.07 37.96
C PRO A 264 -9.11 -0.70 39.05
N SER A 265 -10.39 -0.38 39.05
CA SER A 265 -11.40 -1.15 39.80
C SER A 265 -11.69 -2.51 39.14
N THR A 266 -11.42 -2.68 37.85
CA THR A 266 -11.59 -3.93 37.09
C THR A 266 -10.59 -4.01 35.95
N THR A 267 -9.94 -5.17 35.81
CA THR A 267 -8.85 -5.41 34.86
C THR A 267 -9.23 -6.52 33.88
N TYR A 268 -9.10 -6.26 32.59
CA TYR A 268 -9.32 -7.22 31.51
C TYR A 268 -7.99 -7.48 30.81
N THR A 269 -7.54 -8.74 30.69
CA THR A 269 -6.34 -9.05 29.91
C THR A 269 -6.73 -9.74 28.62
N ILE A 270 -6.47 -9.06 27.51
CA ILE A 270 -6.74 -9.58 26.18
C ILE A 270 -5.41 -9.99 25.57
N THR A 271 -5.27 -11.28 25.26
CA THR A 271 -4.08 -11.80 24.59
C THR A 271 -4.42 -12.24 23.19
N MET A 272 -3.75 -11.62 22.24
CA MET A 272 -3.78 -11.98 20.83
C MET A 272 -2.47 -12.65 20.44
N ALA A 273 -2.59 -13.84 19.89
CA ALA A 273 -1.53 -14.51 19.17
C ALA A 273 -1.96 -14.59 17.70
N MET A 274 -1.31 -13.81 16.84
CA MET A 274 -1.59 -13.82 15.41
C MET A 274 -0.41 -14.48 14.72
N GLU A 275 -0.55 -15.77 14.43
CA GLU A 275 0.45 -16.49 13.65
C GLU A 275 -0.01 -16.56 12.19
N TYR A 276 0.77 -15.95 11.29
CA TYR A 276 0.56 -16.17 9.87
C TYR A 276 1.45 -17.32 9.41
N LYS A 277 0.81 -18.34 8.82
CA LYS A 277 1.52 -19.25 7.94
C LYS A 277 1.42 -18.69 6.53
N ILE A 278 2.57 -18.23 6.02
CA ILE A 278 2.68 -17.76 4.65
C ILE A 278 2.14 -18.86 3.70
N GLY A 279 1.06 -18.57 2.96
CA GLY A 279 0.41 -19.52 2.03
C GLY A 279 -1.04 -19.90 2.34
N ASN A 280 -1.90 -18.93 2.66
CA ASN A 280 -3.38 -19.07 2.80
C ASN A 280 -3.92 -19.73 4.08
N LYS A 281 -3.13 -19.88 5.15
CA LYS A 281 -3.69 -20.26 6.46
C LYS A 281 -3.34 -19.20 7.51
N GLU A 282 -4.34 -18.39 7.82
CA GLU A 282 -4.33 -17.55 9.01
C GLU A 282 -4.89 -18.37 10.18
N ASN A 283 -4.10 -18.51 11.24
CA ASN A 283 -4.66 -18.84 12.53
C ASN A 283 -4.58 -17.55 13.35
N VAL A 284 -5.53 -16.64 13.14
CA VAL A 284 -5.68 -15.53 14.09
C VAL A 284 -6.45 -16.06 15.28
N THR A 285 -5.76 -16.22 16.40
CA THR A 285 -6.41 -16.60 17.65
C THR A 285 -6.48 -15.35 18.51
N CYS A 286 -7.69 -14.84 18.71
CA CYS A 286 -7.93 -13.85 19.75
C CYS A 286 -8.45 -14.56 20.99
N THR A 287 -7.71 -14.49 22.08
CA THR A 287 -8.12 -15.07 23.36
C THR A 287 -8.37 -13.93 24.34
N VAL A 288 -9.63 -13.79 24.75
CA VAL A 288 -10.01 -12.85 25.80
C VAL A 288 -10.01 -13.62 27.12
N SER A 289 -9.14 -13.23 28.06
CA SER A 289 -9.16 -13.76 29.42
C SER A 289 -9.77 -12.70 30.35
N LEU A 290 -11.02 -12.93 30.75
CA LEU A 290 -11.76 -12.02 31.60
C LEU A 290 -11.54 -12.34 33.08
N THR A 291 -11.31 -11.30 33.87
CA THR A 291 -11.37 -11.34 35.34
C THR A 291 -12.42 -10.33 35.79
N GLY A 292 -13.70 -10.62 35.51
CA GLY A 292 -14.81 -9.70 35.83
C GLY A 292 -16.17 -10.18 35.30
N PRO A 293 -17.28 -9.55 35.72
CA PRO A 293 -18.64 -9.94 35.31
C PRO A 293 -19.02 -9.51 33.88
N ASN A 294 -18.26 -8.60 33.27
CA ASN A 294 -18.60 -8.02 31.97
C ASN A 294 -18.06 -8.86 30.80
N MET A 295 -18.81 -8.91 29.70
CA MET A 295 -18.43 -9.60 28.48
C MET A 295 -17.64 -8.68 27.56
N ALA A 296 -16.36 -8.99 27.31
CA ALA A 296 -15.63 -8.38 26.20
C ALA A 296 -15.67 -9.30 24.97
N THR A 297 -15.92 -8.70 23.81
CA THR A 297 -15.82 -9.40 22.52
C THR A 297 -14.56 -8.94 21.80
N CYS A 298 -13.83 -9.89 21.24
CA CYS A 298 -12.73 -9.60 20.34
C CYS A 298 -13.13 -9.97 18.93
N SER A 299 -12.99 -9.02 18.01
CA SER A 299 -13.17 -9.26 16.59
C SER A 299 -11.86 -8.99 15.85
N VAL A 300 -11.56 -9.85 14.90
CA VAL A 300 -10.37 -9.72 14.06
C VAL A 300 -10.84 -9.35 12.67
N HIS A 301 -10.31 -8.25 12.14
CA HIS A 301 -10.56 -7.80 10.80
C HIS A 301 -9.26 -7.90 9.99
N THR A 302 -9.27 -8.79 9.01
CA THR A 302 -8.16 -8.94 8.05
C THR A 302 -8.49 -8.12 6.80
N ALA A 303 -7.65 -7.14 6.48
CA ALA A 303 -7.76 -6.37 5.26
C ALA A 303 -6.57 -6.72 4.35
N ARG A 304 -6.81 -7.63 3.39
CA ARG A 304 -5.81 -8.02 2.39
C ARG A 304 -6.00 -7.19 1.12
N HIS A 305 -5.08 -6.29 0.83
CA HIS A 305 -5.09 -5.49 -0.40
C HIS A 305 -3.95 -5.90 -1.36
N GLY A 306 -4.14 -7.02 -2.04
CA GLY A 306 -3.27 -7.46 -3.14
C GLY A 306 -1.87 -7.91 -2.70
N LEU A 307 -0.86 -7.53 -3.48
CA LEU A 307 0.52 -8.04 -3.41
C LEU A 307 1.41 -7.33 -2.38
N PHE A 308 0.97 -6.18 -1.90
CA PHE A 308 1.75 -5.27 -1.05
C PHE A 308 1.13 -5.07 0.33
N ASP A 309 0.04 -5.78 0.63
CA ASP A 309 -0.78 -5.42 1.77
C ASP A 309 -1.39 -6.63 2.49
N THR A 310 -1.21 -6.61 3.80
CA THR A 310 -2.01 -7.35 4.75
C THR A 310 -2.05 -6.49 6.00
N ASP A 311 -2.91 -5.48 5.99
CA ASP A 311 -3.26 -4.74 7.19
C ASP A 311 -4.14 -5.64 8.06
N LEU A 312 -3.73 -5.83 9.31
CA LEU A 312 -4.51 -6.55 10.29
C LEU A 312 -4.95 -5.58 11.39
N TYR A 313 -6.26 -5.51 11.57
CA TYR A 313 -6.88 -4.74 12.64
C TYR A 313 -7.53 -5.71 13.61
N ALA A 314 -7.16 -5.59 14.89
CA ALA A 314 -7.92 -6.18 15.97
C ALA A 314 -8.79 -5.10 16.59
N TYR A 315 -10.10 -5.31 16.58
CA TYR A 315 -11.06 -4.44 17.22
C TYR A 315 -11.54 -5.09 18.51
N TYR A 316 -11.38 -4.38 19.62
CA TYR A 316 -11.90 -4.78 20.90
C TYR A 316 -13.12 -3.94 21.22
N THR A 317 -14.22 -4.62 21.53
CA THR A 317 -15.43 -3.98 22.04
C THR A 317 -15.67 -4.54 23.43
N ILE A 318 -15.55 -3.69 24.44
CA ILE A 318 -15.98 -4.00 25.80
C ILE A 318 -17.42 -3.52 25.92
N ASN A 319 -18.34 -4.45 26.13
CA ASN A 319 -19.72 -4.11 26.48
C ASN A 319 -19.75 -3.94 28.01
N ALA A 320 -20.11 -2.74 28.46
CA ALA A 320 -20.15 -2.39 29.87
C ALA A 320 -21.41 -2.94 30.56
#